data_AF-A0A933SYC4-F1
#
_entry.id   AF-A0A933SYC4-F1
#
_cell.length_a   1.000
_cell.length_b   1.000
_cell.length_c   1.000
_cell.angle_alpha   90.00
_cell.angle_beta   90.00
_cell.angle_gamma   90.00
#
_symmetry.space_group_name_H-M   'P 1'
#
loop_
_entity.id
_entity.type
_entity.pdbx_description
1 polymer ?
#
loop_
_entity_poly.entity_id
_entity_poly.type
_entity_poly.pdbx_seq_one_letter_code
_entity_poly.pdbx_strand_id
1 'polypeptide(L)'
;GILKIEKEINSSSSGKAYFLKKKKEELMKEAVNKRINEYGQESFEIFKRLSCEARINKLLPKEVTEREDDMVFNSAFLVDRDKVSEFIHAVDDLKTRYNDKGLNFDCTGPWPPYNFCNLSKGKEQSG
;
A
#
# COMPACT_ATOMS: atom_id res chain seq x y z
N GLY A 1 3.11 26.33 0.45
CA GLY A 1 4.06 25.24 0.16
C GLY A 1 5.21 25.29 1.14
N ILE A 2 5.91 24.17 1.33
CA ILE A 2 7.01 23.99 2.30
C ILE A 2 8.05 25.11 2.21
N LEU A 3 8.45 25.51 0.99
CA LEU A 3 9.40 26.61 0.74
C LEU A 3 8.96 27.97 1.30
N LYS A 4 7.65 28.24 1.36
CA LYS A 4 7.11 29.47 1.94
C LYS A 4 7.22 29.45 3.46
N ILE A 5 6.99 28.29 4.09
CA ILE A 5 7.10 28.10 5.54
C ILE A 5 8.57 28.24 5.98
N GLU A 6 9.52 27.72 5.20
CA GLU A 6 10.95 27.89 5.49
C GLU A 6 11.39 29.35 5.50
N LYS A 7 10.96 30.13 4.51
CA LYS A 7 11.22 31.58 4.49
C LYS A 7 10.64 32.28 5.71
N GLU A 8 9.44 31.88 6.13
CA GLU A 8 8.76 32.47 7.30
C GLU A 8 9.40 32.06 8.63
N ILE A 9 9.96 30.84 8.74
CA ILE A 9 10.74 30.40 9.91
C ILE A 9 11.95 31.31 10.12
N ASN A 10 12.69 31.60 9.06
CA ASN A 10 13.94 32.38 9.14
C ASN A 10 13.71 33.85 9.52
N SER A 11 12.52 34.39 9.29
CA SER A 11 12.17 35.78 9.60
C SER A 11 11.29 35.95 10.85
N SER A 12 11.03 34.87 11.61
CA SER A 12 10.10 34.87 12.75
C SER A 12 10.82 34.88 14.11
N SER A 13 10.11 35.36 15.15
CA SER A 13 10.55 35.22 16.55
C SER A 13 10.71 33.75 16.94
N SER A 14 11.53 33.46 17.95
CA SER A 14 11.86 32.09 18.38
C SER A 14 10.64 31.21 18.64
N GLY A 15 9.61 31.74 19.31
CA GLY A 15 8.35 31.02 19.55
C GLY A 15 7.57 30.71 18.26
N LYS A 16 7.41 31.70 17.37
CA LYS A 16 6.71 31.50 16.08
C LYS A 16 7.48 30.55 15.16
N ALA A 17 8.81 30.64 15.15
CA ALA A 17 9.67 29.75 14.38
C ALA A 17 9.53 28.27 14.81
N TYR A 18 9.39 28.01 16.11
CA TYR A 18 9.15 26.65 16.63
C TYR A 18 7.86 26.03 16.08
N PHE A 19 6.73 26.76 16.16
CA PHE A 19 5.46 26.27 15.63
C PHE A 19 5.50 26.04 14.11
N LEU A 20 6.17 26.94 13.37
CA LEU A 20 6.32 26.80 11.93
C LEU A 20 7.19 25.59 11.54
N LYS A 21 8.23 25.26 12.32
CA LYS A 21 9.04 24.03 12.13
C LYS A 21 8.19 22.78 12.30
N LYS A 22 7.43 22.68 13.39
CA LYS A 22 6.51 21.54 13.62
C LYS A 22 5.49 21.39 12.49
N LYS A 23 4.89 22.50 12.06
CA LYS A 23 3.97 22.51 10.91
C LYS A 23 4.63 22.04 9.61
N LYS A 24 5.91 22.42 9.38
CA LYS A 24 6.67 21.96 8.22
C LYS A 24 6.85 20.44 8.25
N GLU A 25 7.22 19.90 9.40
CA GLU A 25 7.41 18.46 9.62
C GLU A 25 6.12 17.67 9.37
N GLU A 26 4.98 18.15 9.90
CA GLU A 26 3.66 17.56 9.67
C GLU A 26 3.30 17.54 8.18
N LEU A 27 3.45 18.66 7.47
CA LEU A 27 3.19 18.75 6.03
C LEU A 27 4.11 17.86 5.19
N MET A 28 5.38 17.72 5.58
CA MET A 28 6.30 16.81 4.90
C MET A 28 5.86 15.35 5.09
N LYS A 29 5.50 14.98 6.32
CA LYS A 29 5.01 13.63 6.63
C LYS A 29 3.72 13.31 5.86
N GLU A 30 2.78 14.25 5.80
CA GLU A 30 1.55 14.11 5.01
C GLU A 30 1.84 13.93 3.52
N ALA A 31 2.76 14.71 2.95
CA ALA A 31 3.12 14.61 1.54
C ALA A 31 3.77 13.26 1.21
N VAL A 32 4.67 12.77 2.07
CA VAL A 32 5.30 11.44 1.92
C VAL A 32 4.25 10.34 2.00
N ASN A 33 3.39 10.35 3.03
CA ASN A 33 2.34 9.35 3.20
C ASN A 33 1.36 9.34 2.04
N LYS A 34 0.98 10.52 1.54
CA LYS A 34 0.14 10.65 0.35
C LYS A 34 0.79 9.95 -0.84
N ARG A 35 2.09 10.17 -1.05
CA ARG A 35 2.82 9.58 -2.18
C ARG A 35 2.95 8.07 -2.07
N ILE A 36 3.18 7.55 -0.86
CA ILE A 36 3.19 6.11 -0.58
C ILE A 36 1.84 5.48 -0.93
N ASN A 37 0.74 6.11 -0.50
CA ASN A 37 -0.61 5.64 -0.81
C ASN A 37 -0.92 5.68 -2.31
N GLU A 38 -0.46 6.71 -3.03
CA GLU A 38 -0.57 6.79 -4.49
C GLU A 38 0.15 5.61 -5.16
N TYR A 39 1.38 5.27 -4.74
CA TYR A 39 2.10 4.11 -5.27
C TYR A 39 1.39 2.78 -4.98
N GLY A 40 0.83 2.62 -3.77
CA GLY A 40 0.04 1.45 -3.41
C GLY A 40 -1.21 1.31 -4.30
N GLN A 41 -1.95 2.40 -4.49
CA GLN A 41 -3.15 2.41 -5.33
C GLN A 41 -2.81 2.13 -6.80
N GLU A 42 -1.78 2.76 -7.35
CA GLU A 42 -1.33 2.53 -8.73
C GLU A 42 -0.95 1.05 -8.94
N SER A 43 -0.24 0.46 -7.99
CA SER A 43 0.17 -0.95 -8.04
C SER A 43 -1.04 -1.89 -7.97
N PHE A 44 -1.97 -1.63 -7.05
CA PHE A 44 -3.22 -2.39 -6.94
C PHE A 44 -4.03 -2.37 -8.25
N GLU A 45 -4.18 -1.21 -8.88
CA GLU A 45 -4.93 -1.09 -10.14
C GLU A 45 -4.23 -1.80 -11.32
N ILE A 46 -2.90 -1.86 -11.33
CA ILE A 46 -2.15 -2.66 -12.31
C ILE A 46 -2.47 -4.14 -12.13
N PHE A 47 -2.28 -4.67 -10.91
CA PHE A 47 -2.54 -6.09 -10.62
C PHE A 47 -4.00 -6.48 -10.81
N LYS A 48 -4.92 -5.60 -10.45
CA LYS A 48 -6.35 -5.81 -10.65
C LYS A 48 -6.71 -6.01 -12.12
N ARG A 49 -6.12 -5.23 -13.04
CA ARG A 49 -6.36 -5.38 -14.49
C ARG A 49 -5.84 -6.71 -15.05
N LEU A 50 -4.83 -7.29 -14.42
CA LEU A 50 -4.25 -8.59 -14.78
C LEU A 50 -4.96 -9.77 -14.09
N SER A 51 -5.98 -9.50 -13.29
CA SER A 51 -6.73 -10.48 -12.50
C SER A 51 -8.20 -10.52 -12.93
N CYS A 52 -8.83 -11.68 -12.76
CA CYS A 52 -10.27 -11.84 -12.94
C CYS A 52 -11.05 -11.26 -11.76
N GLU A 53 -10.46 -11.31 -10.57
CA GLU A 53 -11.01 -10.72 -9.36
C GLU A 53 -9.91 -10.24 -8.42
N ALA A 54 -10.15 -9.13 -7.71
CA ALA A 54 -9.25 -8.60 -6.70
C ALA A 54 -9.98 -8.38 -5.37
N ARG A 55 -9.27 -8.61 -4.26
CA ARG A 55 -9.74 -8.36 -2.90
C ARG A 55 -8.69 -7.58 -2.13
N ILE A 56 -9.11 -6.48 -1.52
CA ILE A 56 -8.30 -5.73 -0.56
C ILE A 56 -8.50 -6.34 0.81
N ASN A 57 -7.41 -6.76 1.43
CA ASN A 57 -7.38 -7.33 2.77
C ASN A 57 -6.99 -6.26 3.79
N LYS A 58 -7.22 -6.56 5.07
CA LYS A 58 -6.69 -5.71 6.15
C LYS A 58 -5.17 -5.70 6.09
N LEU A 59 -4.59 -4.52 6.33
CA LEU A 59 -3.15 -4.40 6.56
C LEU A 59 -2.79 -5.24 7.78
N LEU A 60 -1.69 -5.96 7.68
CA LEU A 60 -1.15 -6.72 8.80
C LEU A 60 -0.20 -5.81 9.58
N PRO A 61 -0.31 -5.78 10.91
CA PRO A 61 0.60 -4.99 11.72
C PRO A 61 1.96 -5.70 11.81
N LYS A 62 3.02 -4.96 12.17
CA LYS A 62 4.41 -5.45 12.10
C LYS A 62 4.64 -6.72 12.91
N GLU A 63 3.94 -6.84 14.03
CA GLU A 63 3.99 -7.98 14.96
C GLU A 63 3.53 -9.29 14.30
N VAL A 64 2.74 -9.22 13.23
CA VAL A 64 2.26 -10.41 12.48
C VAL A 64 3.14 -10.69 11.26
N THR A 65 3.71 -9.65 10.65
CA THR A 65 4.49 -9.78 9.42
C THR A 65 5.95 -10.15 9.66
N GLU A 66 6.45 -10.01 10.90
CA GLU A 66 7.88 -10.14 11.25
C GLU A 66 8.79 -9.18 10.44
N ARG A 67 8.22 -8.08 9.90
CA ARG A 67 8.93 -7.04 9.14
C ARG A 67 8.99 -5.74 9.92
N GLU A 68 10.08 -5.00 9.76
CA GLU A 68 10.24 -3.65 10.33
C GLU A 68 9.55 -2.56 9.48
N ASP A 69 9.30 -2.84 8.20
CA ASP A 69 8.65 -1.93 7.26
C ASP A 69 7.14 -1.82 7.53
N ASP A 70 6.53 -0.67 7.25
CA ASP A 70 5.07 -0.50 7.27
C ASP A 70 4.41 -1.13 6.03
N MET A 71 3.28 -1.80 6.23
CA MET A 71 2.52 -2.38 5.12
C MET A 71 1.63 -1.34 4.44
N VAL A 72 1.84 -1.12 3.14
CA VAL A 72 1.10 -0.13 2.34
C VAL A 72 -0.23 -0.70 1.81
N PHE A 73 -0.23 -1.94 1.33
CA PHE A 73 -1.44 -2.66 0.95
C PHE A 73 -1.26 -4.17 1.16
N ASN A 74 -2.38 -4.85 1.39
CA ASN A 74 -2.48 -6.31 1.44
C ASN A 74 -3.63 -6.70 0.53
N SER A 75 -3.40 -7.53 -0.47
CA SER A 75 -4.44 -7.86 -1.45
C SER A 75 -4.27 -9.27 -2.01
N ALA A 76 -5.39 -9.88 -2.38
CA ALA A 76 -5.43 -11.14 -3.08
C ALA A 76 -5.99 -10.94 -4.49
N PHE A 77 -5.41 -11.64 -5.46
CA PHE A 77 -5.79 -11.57 -6.86
C PHE A 77 -6.10 -12.97 -7.38
N LEU A 78 -7.26 -13.15 -8.02
CA LEU A 78 -7.64 -14.36 -8.73
C LEU A 78 -7.20 -14.21 -10.18
N VAL A 79 -6.20 -14.96 -10.59
CA VAL A 79 -5.54 -14.82 -11.91
C VAL A 79 -5.81 -16.07 -12.73
N ASP A 80 -6.16 -15.90 -14.01
CA ASP A 80 -6.26 -17.02 -14.95
C ASP A 80 -4.92 -17.75 -15.05
N ARG A 81 -4.95 -19.09 -15.15
CA ARG A 81 -3.72 -19.90 -15.10
C ARG A 81 -2.70 -19.54 -16.19
N ASP A 82 -3.18 -19.17 -17.37
CA ASP A 82 -2.38 -18.75 -18.52
C ASP A 82 -1.77 -17.34 -18.35
N LYS A 83 -2.33 -16.49 -17.47
CA LYS A 83 -1.86 -15.13 -17.19
C LYS A 83 -0.96 -15.02 -15.97
N VAL A 84 -0.73 -16.10 -15.22
CA VAL A 84 0.11 -16.07 -14.01
C VAL A 84 1.52 -15.55 -14.32
N SER A 85 2.13 -15.95 -15.44
CA SER A 85 3.47 -15.47 -15.81
C SER A 85 3.49 -13.96 -16.05
N GLU A 86 2.48 -13.41 -16.72
CA GLU A 86 2.34 -11.97 -16.95
C GLU A 86 2.15 -11.22 -15.63
N PHE A 87 1.34 -11.76 -14.73
CA PHE A 87 1.14 -11.19 -13.40
C PHE A 87 2.44 -11.13 -12.60
N ILE A 88 3.23 -12.21 -12.59
CA ILE A 88 4.51 -12.26 -11.87
C ILE A 88 5.52 -11.27 -12.48
N HIS A 89 5.59 -11.16 -13.81
CA HIS A 89 6.44 -10.15 -14.44
C HIS A 89 6.03 -8.72 -14.04
N ALA A 90 4.73 -8.42 -13.99
CA ALA A 90 4.27 -7.11 -13.53
C ALA A 90 4.66 -6.83 -12.06
N VAL A 91 4.66 -7.86 -11.20
CA VAL A 91 5.17 -7.73 -9.82
C VAL A 91 6.65 -7.38 -9.82
N ASP A 92 7.47 -8.09 -10.59
CA ASP A 92 8.92 -7.87 -10.63
C ASP A 92 9.32 -6.52 -11.27
N ASP A 93 8.56 -6.07 -12.27
CA ASP A 93 8.69 -4.73 -12.84
C ASP A 93 8.42 -3.64 -11.79
N LEU A 94 7.36 -3.80 -10.99
CA LEU A 94 7.04 -2.84 -9.93
C LEU A 94 8.03 -2.88 -8.76
N LYS A 95 8.53 -4.07 -8.38
CA LYS A 95 9.65 -4.20 -7.43
C LYS A 95 10.83 -3.37 -7.91
N THR A 96 11.26 -3.57 -9.16
CA THR A 96 12.41 -2.86 -9.73
C THR A 96 12.17 -1.36 -9.81
N ARG A 97 10.98 -0.94 -10.26
CA ARG A 97 10.60 0.47 -10.43
C ARG A 97 10.56 1.27 -9.13
N TYR A 98 10.23 0.62 -8.01
CA TYR A 98 10.02 1.28 -6.73
C TYR A 98 11.04 0.93 -5.65
N ASN A 99 12.02 0.06 -5.94
CA ASN A 99 13.11 -0.28 -5.04
C ASN A 99 13.92 0.96 -4.59
N ASP A 100 14.21 1.87 -5.51
CA ASP A 100 14.91 3.15 -5.23
C ASP A 100 14.08 4.13 -4.38
N LYS A 101 12.78 3.88 -4.25
CA LYS A 101 11.83 4.67 -3.44
C LYS A 101 11.52 3.99 -2.10
N GLY A 102 12.17 2.87 -1.78
CA GLY A 102 12.02 2.14 -0.53
C GLY A 102 10.72 1.32 -0.43
N LEU A 103 10.08 1.00 -1.56
CA LEU A 103 8.94 0.09 -1.57
C LEU A 103 9.37 -1.34 -1.93
N ASN A 104 8.92 -2.28 -1.11
CA ASN A 104 9.12 -3.70 -1.30
C ASN A 104 7.78 -4.37 -1.62
N PHE A 105 7.79 -5.34 -2.53
CA PHE A 105 6.60 -6.13 -2.87
C PHE A 105 6.87 -7.60 -2.61
N ASP A 106 6.01 -8.25 -1.83
CA ASP A 106 6.01 -9.70 -1.67
C ASP A 106 4.79 -10.29 -2.38
N CYS A 107 5.02 -11.28 -3.23
CA CYS A 107 3.97 -12.02 -3.91
C CYS A 107 4.15 -13.51 -3.64
N THR A 108 3.11 -14.16 -3.11
CA THR A 108 3.12 -15.59 -2.77
C THR A 108 1.96 -16.31 -3.44
N GLY A 109 2.14 -17.60 -3.71
CA GLY A 109 1.12 -18.46 -4.33
C GLY A 109 1.70 -19.36 -5.42
N PRO A 110 0.84 -20.01 -6.22
CA PRO A 110 -0.62 -19.95 -6.16
C PRO A 110 -1.18 -20.67 -4.93
N TRP A 111 -2.19 -20.07 -4.30
CA TRP A 111 -2.91 -20.65 -3.16
C TRP A 111 -4.30 -21.12 -3.60
N PRO A 112 -4.94 -22.04 -2.86
CA PRO A 112 -6.38 -22.27 -3.05
C PRO A 112 -7.15 -20.93 -2.88
N PRO A 113 -8.24 -20.71 -3.63
CA PRO A 113 -8.88 -19.40 -3.76
C PRO A 113 -9.74 -19.02 -2.54
N TYR A 114 -9.23 -19.20 -1.31
CA TYR A 114 -9.95 -18.96 -0.06
C TYR A 114 -10.51 -17.53 0.05
N ASN A 115 -9.80 -16.54 -0.50
CA ASN A 115 -10.24 -15.14 -0.53
C ASN A 115 -11.46 -14.88 -1.45
N PHE A 116 -11.84 -15.86 -2.27
CA PHE A 116 -12.88 -15.74 -3.29
C PHE A 116 -14.03 -16.74 -3.09
N CYS A 117 -13.91 -17.66 -2.13
CA CYS A 117 -14.95 -18.62 -1.80
C CYS A 117 -15.90 -18.05 -0.73
N ASN A 118 -17.15 -17.78 -1.09
CA ASN A 118 -18.22 -17.58 -0.10
C ASN A 118 -18.75 -18.94 0.36
N LEU A 119 -18.28 -19.44 1.49
CA LEU A 119 -18.92 -20.56 2.17
C LEU A 119 -20.22 -20.06 2.79
N SER A 120 -21.30 -20.00 2.00
CA SER A 120 -22.63 -19.81 2.55
C SER A 120 -22.92 -20.98 3.48
N LYS A 121 -22.99 -20.73 4.79
CA LYS A 121 -23.53 -21.70 5.76
C LYS A 121 -24.90 -22.12 5.25
N GLY A 122 -25.05 -23.39 4.86
CA GLY A 122 -26.35 -23.96 4.56
C GLY A 122 -27.28 -23.66 5.73
N LYS A 123 -28.46 -23.10 5.44
CA LYS A 123 -29.51 -23.00 6.45
C LYS A 123 -29.82 -24.43 6.91
N GLU A 124 -29.49 -24.76 8.14
CA GLU A 124 -30.08 -25.91 8.82
C GLU A 124 -31.59 -25.67 8.84
N GLN A 125 -32.33 -26.44 8.06
CA GLN A 125 -33.77 -26.59 8.24
C GLN A 125 -33.97 -27.41 9.50
N SER A 126 -34.30 -26.73 10.60
CA SER A 126 -34.96 -27.37 11.74
C SER A 126 -36.38 -27.75 11.29
N GLY A 127 -36.61 -29.04 11.12
CA GLY A 127 -37.95 -29.63 11.10
C GLY A 127 -38.53 -29.75 12.50
#